data_AF-A0A5S3P6S3-F1
#
_entry.id   AF-A0A5S3P6S3-F1
#
_cell.length_a   1.000
_cell.length_b   1.000
_cell.length_c   1.000
_cell.angle_alpha   90.00
_cell.angle_beta   90.00
_cell.angle_gamma   90.00
#
_symmetry.space_group_name_H-M   'P 1'
#
loop_
_entity.id
_entity.type
_entity.pdbx_description
1 polymer ?
#
loop_
_entity_poly.entity_id
_entity_poly.type
_entity_poly.pdbx_seq_one_letter_code
_entity_poly.pdbx_strand_id
1 'polypeptide(L)'
;MAMPDLPQTQARVFHWKCFAFGWVPAWALAIFLASAAIAAAGLSPLANGQSFGAGMFAVADEVSPMAKLGFGLIFGGLALAARKLLRLERAMLRLADILAAITAQLLALALIPADWSRGYGIGLTGERFATETLPIYLAAALVAGSLVTLAEGSCLSNRRALGKVTD
;
A
#
# COMPACT_ATOMS: atom_id res chain seq x y z
N MET A 1 -10.98 -26.65 -39.17
CA MET A 1 -10.78 -25.31 -38.61
C MET A 1 -10.10 -25.51 -37.26
N ALA A 2 -8.80 -25.31 -37.18
CA ALA A 2 -8.05 -25.54 -35.94
C ALA A 2 -8.38 -24.41 -34.95
N MET A 3 -8.84 -24.78 -33.76
CA MET A 3 -9.03 -23.84 -32.65
C MET A 3 -7.62 -23.36 -32.23
N PRO A 4 -7.35 -22.04 -32.20
CA PRO A 4 -6.07 -21.54 -31.72
C PRO A 4 -5.89 -21.99 -30.26
N ASP A 5 -4.75 -22.62 -29.98
CA ASP A 5 -4.34 -22.99 -28.63
C ASP A 5 -4.47 -21.77 -27.72
N LEU A 6 -5.44 -21.80 -26.80
CA LEU A 6 -5.55 -20.78 -25.77
C LEU A 6 -4.24 -20.83 -24.96
N PRO A 7 -3.56 -19.69 -24.76
CA PRO A 7 -2.31 -19.66 -24.02
C PRO A 7 -2.55 -20.29 -22.66
N GLN A 8 -1.94 -21.45 -22.45
CA GLN A 8 -2.06 -22.18 -21.19
C GLN A 8 -1.72 -21.21 -20.06
N THR A 9 -2.64 -21.08 -19.13
CA THR A 9 -2.51 -20.22 -17.95
C THR A 9 -1.40 -20.80 -17.09
N GLN A 10 -0.14 -20.49 -17.42
CA GLN A 10 1.01 -20.91 -16.64
C GLN A 10 0.77 -20.47 -15.20
N ALA A 11 0.69 -21.45 -14.30
CA ALA A 11 0.48 -21.20 -12.88
C ALA A 11 1.61 -20.30 -12.40
N ARG A 12 1.27 -19.06 -12.03
CA ARG A 12 2.29 -18.06 -11.70
C ARG A 12 3.01 -18.51 -10.42
N VAL A 13 4.29 -18.84 -10.55
CA VAL A 13 5.15 -19.13 -9.39
C VAL A 13 5.30 -17.86 -8.57
N PHE A 14 4.88 -17.91 -7.30
CA PHE A 14 5.04 -16.79 -6.37
C PHE A 14 6.53 -16.59 -6.03
N HIS A 15 7.05 -15.39 -6.29
CA HIS A 15 8.43 -15.03 -5.95
C HIS A 15 8.48 -14.00 -4.82
N TRP A 16 8.77 -14.47 -3.60
CA TRP A 16 8.85 -13.65 -2.39
C TRP A 16 9.71 -12.37 -2.55
N LYS A 17 10.86 -12.47 -3.23
CA LYS A 17 11.75 -11.31 -3.43
C LYS A 17 11.10 -10.20 -4.26
N CYS A 18 10.37 -10.54 -5.31
CA CYS A 18 9.68 -9.55 -6.15
C CYS A 18 8.45 -8.98 -5.44
N PHE A 19 7.74 -9.80 -4.67
CA PHE A 19 6.66 -9.32 -3.81
C PHE A 19 7.17 -8.32 -2.77
N ALA A 20 8.21 -8.67 -2.01
CA ALA A 20 8.79 -7.79 -1.00
C ALA A 20 9.32 -6.48 -1.61
N PHE A 21 9.93 -6.55 -2.79
CA PHE A 21 10.38 -5.37 -3.54
C PHE A 21 9.24 -4.44 -3.98
N GLY A 22 8.02 -4.96 -4.19
CA GLY A 22 6.86 -4.13 -4.47
C GLY A 22 6.16 -3.63 -3.20
N TRP A 23 5.98 -4.52 -2.21
CA TRP A 23 5.25 -4.25 -0.98
C TRP A 23 5.89 -3.17 -0.11
N VAL A 24 7.21 -3.26 0.15
CA VAL A 24 7.90 -2.30 1.03
C VAL A 24 7.81 -0.85 0.52
N PRO A 25 8.17 -0.54 -0.74
CA PRO A 25 8.03 0.83 -1.25
C PRO A 25 6.58 1.27 -1.39
N ALA A 26 5.63 0.37 -1.71
CA ALA A 26 4.22 0.71 -1.70
C ALA A 26 3.70 1.10 -0.31
N TRP A 27 4.11 0.34 0.72
CA TRP A 27 3.81 0.65 2.11
C TRP A 27 4.37 2.02 2.53
N ALA A 28 5.65 2.27 2.24
CA ALA A 28 6.27 3.58 2.50
C ALA A 28 5.54 4.71 1.73
N LEU A 29 5.23 4.48 0.45
CA LEU A 29 4.53 5.45 -0.38
C LEU A 29 3.17 5.82 0.21
N ALA A 30 2.38 4.87 0.70
CA ALA A 30 1.09 5.16 1.34
C ALA A 30 1.24 6.16 2.50
N ILE A 31 2.23 5.94 3.37
CA ILE A 31 2.48 6.79 4.54
C ILE A 31 2.91 8.19 4.11
N PHE A 32 3.92 8.28 3.25
CA PHE A 32 4.47 9.57 2.84
C PHE A 32 3.50 10.36 1.95
N LEU A 33 2.77 9.70 1.08
CA LEU A 33 1.78 10.35 0.21
C LEU A 33 0.60 10.90 1.03
N ALA A 34 0.09 10.15 2.00
CA ALA A 34 -0.93 10.65 2.92
C ALA A 34 -0.40 11.83 3.76
N SER A 35 0.82 11.73 4.29
CA SER A 35 1.46 12.79 5.08
C SER A 35 1.68 14.06 4.25
N ALA A 36 2.12 13.91 3.01
CA ALA A 36 2.29 15.01 2.06
C ALA A 36 0.96 15.73 1.78
N ALA A 37 -0.12 14.97 1.56
CA ALA A 37 -1.45 15.52 1.31
C ALA A 37 -2.03 16.20 2.56
N ILE A 38 -1.85 15.63 3.75
CA ILE A 38 -2.25 16.24 5.03
C ILE A 38 -1.49 17.56 5.26
N ALA A 39 -0.19 17.58 5.00
CA ALA A 39 0.63 18.79 5.09
C ALA A 39 0.19 19.85 4.07
N ALA A 40 -0.02 19.46 2.81
CA ALA A 40 -0.50 20.36 1.75
C ALA A 40 -1.86 20.98 2.06
N ALA A 41 -2.74 20.22 2.69
CA ALA A 41 -4.09 20.66 3.07
C ALA A 41 -4.10 21.51 4.36
N GLY A 42 -2.96 21.72 5.03
CA GLY A 42 -2.88 22.46 6.29
C GLY A 42 -3.60 21.76 7.45
N LEU A 43 -3.82 20.45 7.35
CA LEU A 43 -4.56 19.67 8.35
C LEU A 43 -3.70 19.29 9.57
N SER A 44 -2.38 19.44 9.48
CA SER A 44 -1.47 19.21 10.59
C SER A 44 -0.80 20.51 11.03
N PRO A 45 -0.86 20.87 12.33
CA PRO A 45 -0.18 22.04 12.85
C PRO A 45 1.35 21.95 12.70
N LEU A 46 1.89 20.74 12.58
CA LEU A 46 3.33 20.51 12.39
C LEU A 46 3.85 21.00 11.04
N ALA A 47 2.99 21.11 10.04
CA ALA A 47 3.37 21.62 8.72
C ALA A 47 3.37 23.17 8.65
N ASN A 48 2.81 23.85 9.65
CA ASN A 48 2.67 25.30 9.62
C ASN A 48 4.03 26.01 9.68
N GLY A 49 4.27 26.90 8.71
CA GLY A 49 5.51 27.68 8.63
C GLY A 49 6.72 26.91 8.09
N GLN A 50 6.57 25.66 7.68
CA GLN A 50 7.64 24.85 7.09
C GLN A 50 7.57 24.85 5.56
N SER A 51 8.69 24.51 4.90
CA SER A 51 8.66 24.19 3.48
C SER A 51 7.87 22.90 3.24
N PHE A 52 7.31 22.72 2.03
CA PHE A 52 6.47 21.55 1.73
C PHE A 52 7.15 20.21 2.08
N GLY A 53 8.42 20.05 1.69
CA GLY A 53 9.19 18.84 2.00
C GLY A 53 9.36 18.64 3.51
N ALA A 54 9.77 19.67 4.25
CA ALA A 54 9.95 19.59 5.69
C ALA A 54 8.62 19.28 6.40
N GLY A 55 7.53 19.92 6.00
CA GLY A 55 6.19 19.67 6.54
C GLY A 55 5.72 18.23 6.29
N MET A 56 5.94 17.69 5.09
CA MET A 56 5.65 16.28 4.80
C MET A 56 6.40 15.33 5.75
N PHE A 57 7.71 15.54 5.94
CA PHE A 57 8.51 14.71 6.84
C PHE A 57 8.08 14.88 8.31
N ALA A 58 7.80 16.11 8.76
CA ALA A 58 7.32 16.36 10.11
C ALA A 58 5.98 15.64 10.39
N VAL A 59 5.03 15.68 9.45
CA VAL A 59 3.77 14.92 9.56
C VAL A 59 4.05 13.42 9.57
N ALA A 60 4.91 12.93 8.68
CA ALA A 60 5.24 11.51 8.61
C ALA A 60 5.93 11.01 9.89
N ASP A 61 6.80 11.80 10.51
CA ASP A 61 7.52 11.45 11.73
C ASP A 61 6.61 11.45 12.96
N GLU A 62 5.55 12.26 12.94
CA GLU A 62 4.55 12.26 14.00
C GLU A 62 3.72 10.98 14.01
N VAL A 63 3.44 10.40 12.83
CA VAL A 63 2.76 9.11 12.70
C VAL A 63 3.53 8.06 13.50
N SER A 64 2.84 7.47 14.49
CA SER A 64 3.45 6.51 15.40
C SER A 64 4.09 5.33 14.63
N PRO A 65 5.22 4.78 15.11
CA PRO A 65 5.82 3.59 14.53
C PRO A 65 4.85 2.41 14.47
N MET A 66 3.99 2.26 15.49
CA MET A 66 2.99 1.19 15.55
C MET A 66 1.92 1.34 14.48
N ALA A 67 1.48 2.58 14.17
CA ALA A 67 0.53 2.83 13.10
C ALA A 67 1.11 2.48 11.73
N LYS A 68 2.36 2.90 11.46
CA LYS A 68 3.08 2.56 10.22
C LYS A 68 3.20 1.06 10.05
N LEU A 69 3.72 0.37 11.07
CA LEU A 69 3.94 -1.07 11.04
C LEU A 69 2.62 -1.85 10.96
N GLY A 70 1.61 -1.44 11.74
CA GLY A 70 0.29 -2.07 11.73
C GLY A 70 -0.34 -2.05 10.34
N PHE A 71 -0.39 -0.88 9.70
CA PHE A 71 -0.87 -0.77 8.33
C PHE A 71 -0.03 -1.64 7.37
N GLY A 72 1.30 -1.55 7.44
CA GLY A 72 2.21 -2.30 6.56
C GLY A 72 2.02 -3.81 6.66
N LEU A 73 1.91 -4.35 7.88
CA LEU A 73 1.71 -5.77 8.14
C LEU A 73 0.34 -6.25 7.67
N ILE A 74 -0.73 -5.51 7.94
CA ILE A 74 -2.09 -5.88 7.49
C ILE A 74 -2.13 -5.86 5.95
N PHE A 75 -1.58 -4.81 5.32
CA PHE A 75 -1.53 -4.70 3.87
C PHE A 75 -0.72 -5.83 3.24
N GLY A 76 0.50 -6.07 3.73
CA GLY A 76 1.35 -7.15 3.23
C GLY A 76 0.72 -8.53 3.42
N GLY A 77 0.08 -8.76 4.57
CA GLY A 77 -0.64 -9.99 4.87
C GLY A 77 -1.80 -10.25 3.92
N LEU A 78 -2.67 -9.25 3.70
CA LEU A 78 -3.80 -9.35 2.78
C LEU A 78 -3.34 -9.56 1.33
N ALA A 79 -2.35 -8.80 0.86
CA ALA A 79 -1.79 -8.94 -0.48
C ALA A 79 -1.12 -10.31 -0.68
N LEU A 80 -0.40 -10.82 0.32
CA LEU A 80 0.19 -12.15 0.29
C LEU A 80 -0.88 -13.24 0.30
N ALA A 81 -1.93 -13.09 1.12
CA ALA A 81 -3.04 -14.02 1.18
C ALA A 81 -3.77 -14.08 -0.17
N ALA A 82 -4.00 -12.94 -0.84
CA ALA A 82 -4.57 -12.91 -2.19
C ALA A 82 -3.75 -13.74 -3.18
N ARG A 83 -2.41 -13.68 -3.11
CA ARG A 83 -1.53 -14.48 -3.99
C ARG A 83 -1.52 -15.97 -3.67
N LYS A 84 -1.62 -16.33 -2.38
CA LYS A 84 -1.51 -17.72 -1.91
C LYS A 84 -2.83 -18.48 -1.95
N LEU A 85 -3.94 -17.79 -1.69
CA LEU A 85 -5.26 -18.39 -1.52
C LEU A 85 -6.13 -18.21 -2.76
N LEU A 86 -5.94 -17.13 -3.53
CA LEU A 86 -6.75 -16.81 -4.68
C LEU A 86 -5.95 -17.03 -5.97
N ARG A 87 -6.45 -17.89 -6.87
CA ARG A 87 -5.82 -18.13 -8.18
C ARG A 87 -6.24 -17.05 -9.19
N LEU A 88 -5.83 -15.81 -8.93
CA LEU A 88 -6.28 -14.64 -9.69
C LEU A 88 -5.47 -14.40 -10.97
N GLU A 89 -6.17 -13.98 -12.02
CA GLU A 89 -5.55 -13.44 -13.23
C GLU A 89 -4.83 -12.11 -12.97
N ARG A 90 -4.00 -11.63 -13.92
CA ARG A 90 -3.16 -10.44 -13.72
C ARG A 90 -3.97 -9.17 -13.49
N ALA A 91 -5.06 -8.99 -14.25
CA ALA A 91 -5.93 -7.84 -14.10
C ALA A 91 -6.62 -7.86 -12.71
N MET A 92 -7.08 -9.03 -12.29
CA MET A 92 -7.73 -9.23 -10.98
C MET A 92 -6.76 -9.08 -9.81
N LEU A 93 -5.48 -9.43 -9.98
CA LEU A 93 -4.47 -9.28 -8.94
C LEU A 93 -4.24 -7.80 -8.59
N ARG A 94 -4.25 -6.91 -9.59
CA ARG A 94 -4.15 -5.46 -9.34
C ARG A 94 -5.32 -4.95 -8.51
N LEU A 95 -6.53 -5.36 -8.88
CA LEU A 95 -7.72 -5.00 -8.11
C LEU A 95 -7.64 -5.57 -6.67
N ALA A 96 -7.19 -6.82 -6.51
CA ALA A 96 -7.00 -7.43 -5.20
C ALA A 96 -5.96 -6.68 -4.36
N ASP A 97 -4.85 -6.21 -4.93
CA ASP A 97 -3.84 -5.42 -4.21
C ASP A 97 -4.38 -4.04 -3.80
N ILE A 98 -5.17 -3.39 -4.65
CA ILE A 98 -5.88 -2.13 -4.32
C ILE A 98 -6.86 -2.35 -3.16
N LEU A 99 -7.70 -3.38 -3.25
CA LEU A 99 -8.66 -3.72 -2.21
C LEU A 99 -7.97 -4.13 -0.91
N ALA A 100 -6.84 -4.83 -0.98
CA ALA A 100 -6.02 -5.18 0.17
C ALA A 100 -5.47 -3.92 0.86
N ALA A 101 -4.95 -2.96 0.11
CA ALA A 101 -4.45 -1.70 0.66
C ALA A 101 -5.56 -0.87 1.32
N ILE A 102 -6.71 -0.72 0.65
CA ILE A 102 -7.88 -0.01 1.18
C ILE A 102 -8.40 -0.67 2.45
N THR A 103 -8.56 -2.01 2.41
CA THR A 103 -9.03 -2.77 3.57
C THR A 103 -8.04 -2.66 4.72
N ALA A 104 -6.74 -2.76 4.46
CA ALA A 104 -5.71 -2.59 5.48
C ALA A 104 -5.75 -1.19 6.12
N GLN A 105 -5.98 -0.15 5.31
CA GLN A 105 -6.12 1.22 5.79
C GLN A 105 -7.34 1.37 6.70
N LEU A 106 -8.50 0.85 6.28
CA LEU A 106 -9.73 0.90 7.09
C LEU A 106 -9.58 0.11 8.39
N LEU A 107 -8.94 -1.06 8.34
CA LEU A 107 -8.66 -1.86 9.53
C LEU A 107 -7.67 -1.16 10.47
N ALA A 108 -6.63 -0.52 9.94
CA ALA A 108 -5.70 0.25 10.75
C ALA A 108 -6.40 1.43 11.46
N LEU A 109 -7.28 2.16 10.77
CA LEU A 109 -8.10 3.22 11.39
C LEU A 109 -9.08 2.67 12.45
N ALA A 110 -9.69 1.51 12.18
CA ALA A 110 -10.67 0.89 13.07
C ALA A 110 -10.06 0.29 14.34
N LEU A 111 -8.92 -0.40 14.20
CA LEU A 111 -8.41 -1.31 15.22
C LEU A 111 -7.26 -0.74 16.04
N ILE A 112 -6.49 0.21 15.51
CA ILE A 112 -5.34 0.75 16.25
C ILE A 112 -5.85 1.58 17.44
N PRO A 113 -5.38 1.32 18.67
CA PRO A 113 -5.77 2.10 19.85
C PRO A 113 -5.30 3.55 19.76
N ALA A 114 -6.02 4.46 20.41
CA ALA A 114 -5.71 5.90 20.37
C ALA A 114 -4.26 6.21 20.80
N ASP A 115 -3.75 5.53 21.83
CA ASP A 115 -2.38 5.69 22.35
C ASP A 115 -1.31 5.33 21.30
N TRP A 116 -1.66 4.50 20.32
CA TRP A 116 -0.78 4.07 19.23
C TRP A 116 -1.09 4.79 17.92
N SER A 117 -2.02 5.74 17.92
CA SER A 117 -2.49 6.44 16.72
C SER A 117 -1.97 7.87 16.61
N ARG A 118 -0.95 8.29 17.39
CA ARG A 118 -0.37 9.63 17.29
C ARG A 118 -0.10 10.00 15.83
N GLY A 119 -0.60 11.16 15.38
CA GLY A 119 -0.44 11.66 14.01
C GLY A 119 -1.23 10.91 12.94
N TYR A 120 -2.12 10.00 13.30
CA TYR A 120 -2.85 9.13 12.37
C TYR A 120 -4.28 8.81 12.85
N GLY A 121 -5.28 8.87 11.97
CA GLY A 121 -6.68 8.57 12.33
C GLY A 121 -7.12 9.32 13.61
N ILE A 122 -7.57 8.57 14.63
CA ILE A 122 -8.05 9.12 15.90
C ILE A 122 -7.00 9.98 16.64
N GLY A 123 -5.71 9.68 16.51
CA GLY A 123 -4.66 10.48 17.16
C GLY A 123 -4.24 11.72 16.36
N LEU A 124 -4.82 11.95 15.18
CA LEU A 124 -4.69 13.20 14.42
C LEU A 124 -5.93 14.07 14.56
N THR A 125 -7.13 13.49 14.42
CA THR A 125 -8.39 14.24 14.30
C THR A 125 -9.31 14.11 15.51
N GLY A 126 -9.03 13.20 16.44
CA GLY A 126 -9.96 12.82 17.50
C GLY A 126 -11.03 11.81 17.08
N GLU A 127 -11.10 11.45 15.79
CA GLU A 127 -12.08 10.52 15.24
C GLU A 127 -11.39 9.43 14.39
N ARG A 128 -11.90 8.19 14.44
CA ARG A 128 -11.32 7.09 13.64
C ARG A 128 -11.49 7.29 12.13
N PHE A 129 -12.63 7.84 11.73
CA PHE A 129 -13.03 8.02 10.33
C PHE A 129 -13.43 9.46 10.06
N ALA A 130 -12.54 10.41 10.34
CA ALA A 130 -12.78 11.82 10.03
C ALA A 130 -12.96 12.05 8.53
N THR A 131 -13.99 12.80 8.16
CA THR A 131 -14.41 13.02 6.77
C THR A 131 -13.32 13.72 5.94
N GLU A 132 -12.50 14.55 6.57
CA GLU A 132 -11.45 15.34 5.93
C GLU A 132 -10.22 14.49 5.57
N THR A 133 -9.84 13.55 6.44
CA THR A 133 -8.59 12.76 6.28
C THR A 133 -8.82 11.39 5.65
N LEU A 134 -10.02 10.83 5.79
CA LEU A 134 -10.36 9.52 5.22
C LEU A 134 -10.12 9.46 3.69
N PRO A 135 -10.58 10.42 2.87
CA PRO A 135 -10.32 10.40 1.43
C PRO A 135 -8.84 10.42 1.09
N ILE A 136 -8.03 11.16 1.86
CA ILE A 136 -6.58 11.23 1.70
C ILE A 136 -5.94 9.85 1.93
N TYR A 137 -6.32 9.19 3.03
CA TYR A 137 -5.85 7.85 3.34
C TYR A 137 -6.24 6.82 2.27
N LEU A 138 -7.48 6.88 1.78
CA LEU A 138 -7.97 5.96 0.75
C LEU A 138 -7.28 6.21 -0.60
N ALA A 139 -7.04 7.46 -0.98
CA ALA A 139 -6.30 7.80 -2.19
C ALA A 139 -4.86 7.29 -2.12
N ALA A 140 -4.19 7.48 -0.98
CA ALA A 140 -2.83 6.96 -0.77
C ALA A 140 -2.79 5.43 -0.83
N ALA A 141 -3.76 4.74 -0.21
CA ALA A 141 -3.89 3.29 -0.27
C ALA A 141 -4.13 2.77 -1.70
N LEU A 142 -4.97 3.44 -2.49
CA LEU A 142 -5.23 3.09 -3.89
C LEU A 142 -3.94 3.14 -4.73
N VAL A 143 -3.15 4.21 -4.55
CA VAL A 143 -1.86 4.37 -5.24
C VAL A 143 -0.87 3.27 -4.81
N ALA A 144 -0.78 3.01 -3.50
CA ALA A 144 0.09 1.97 -2.96
C ALA A 144 -0.28 0.56 -3.47
N GLY A 145 -1.56 0.20 -3.44
CA GLY A 145 -2.04 -1.09 -3.96
C GLY A 145 -1.70 -1.28 -5.44
N SER A 146 -1.85 -0.23 -6.26
CA SER A 146 -1.42 -0.27 -7.67
C SER A 146 0.09 -0.47 -7.82
N LEU A 147 0.90 0.18 -6.97
CA LEU A 147 2.36 0.12 -7.06
C LEU A 147 2.88 -1.31 -6.81
N VAL A 148 2.29 -2.08 -5.89
CA VAL A 148 2.74 -3.45 -5.60
C VAL A 148 2.73 -4.32 -6.86
N THR A 149 1.60 -4.37 -7.56
CA THR A 149 1.47 -5.20 -8.76
C THR A 149 2.41 -4.75 -9.88
N LEU A 150 2.59 -3.43 -10.04
CA LEU A 150 3.48 -2.86 -11.05
C LEU A 150 4.95 -3.20 -10.76
N ALA A 151 5.40 -2.97 -9.52
CA ALA A 151 6.77 -3.23 -9.09
C ALA A 151 7.10 -4.74 -9.13
N GLU A 152 6.18 -5.59 -8.67
CA GLU A 152 6.34 -7.05 -8.77
C GLU A 152 6.42 -7.50 -10.24
N GLY A 153 5.55 -6.97 -11.10
CA GLY A 153 5.55 -7.25 -12.53
C GLY A 153 6.87 -6.88 -13.21
N SER A 154 7.40 -5.69 -12.93
CA SER A 154 8.69 -5.23 -13.43
C SER A 154 9.85 -6.08 -12.93
N CYS A 155 9.86 -6.43 -11.64
CA CYS A 155 10.87 -7.32 -11.05
C CYS A 155 10.90 -8.69 -11.74
N LEU A 156 9.73 -9.32 -11.93
CA LEU A 156 9.62 -10.61 -12.59
C LEU A 156 10.08 -10.55 -14.05
N SER A 157 9.68 -9.51 -14.78
CA SER A 157 10.10 -9.29 -16.17
C SER A 157 11.62 -9.21 -16.29
N ASN A 158 12.27 -8.40 -15.42
CA ASN A 158 13.73 -8.27 -15.41
C ASN A 158 14.43 -9.57 -15.04
N ARG A 159 13.87 -10.35 -14.11
CA ARG A 159 14.48 -11.63 -13.72
C ARG A 159 14.39 -12.70 -14.81
N ARG A 160 13.29 -12.74 -15.58
CA ARG A 160 13.15 -13.62 -16.74
C ARG A 160 14.14 -13.25 -17.84
N ALA A 161 14.28 -11.95 -18.13
CA ALA A 161 15.26 -11.46 -19.10
C ALA A 161 16.71 -11.86 -18.74
N LEU A 162 17.01 -12.02 -17.45
CA LEU A 162 18.31 -12.47 -16.95
C LEU A 162 18.46 -14.00 -16.82
N GLY A 163 17.47 -14.80 -17.25
CA GLY A 163 17.48 -16.26 -17.11
C GLY A 163 17.46 -16.75 -15.65
N LYS A 164 17.06 -15.89 -14.70
CA LYS A 164 17.05 -16.20 -13.25
C LYS A 164 15.73 -16.81 -12.77
N VAL A 165 14.78 -17.01 -13.68
CA VAL A 165 13.48 -17.64 -13.47
C VAL A 165 13.18 -18.44 -14.73
N THR A 166 13.14 -19.76 -14.62
CA THR A 166 12.61 -20.67 -15.64
C THR A 166 11.15 -20.92 -15.31
N ASP A 167 10.27 -20.77 -16.29
CA ASP A 167 8.82 -21.01 -16.14
C ASP A 167 8.52 -22.50 -15.83
#